data_AF-A0A6P6FS81-F1
#
_entry.id   AF-A0A6P6FS81-F1
#
_cell.length_a   1.000
_cell.length_b   1.000
_cell.length_c   1.000
_cell.angle_alpha   90.00
_cell.angle_beta   90.00
_cell.angle_gamma   90.00
#
_symmetry.space_group_name_H-M   'P 1'
#
loop_
_entity.id
_entity.type
_entity.pdbx_description
1 polymer ?
#
loop_
_entity_poly.entity_id
_entity_poly.type
_entity_poly.pdbx_seq_one_letter_code
_entity_poly.pdbx_strand_id
1 'polypeptide(L)'
;MLLASLDTSAVTLDWAMSNLLSHPHILERARDELDAQIGQQKLVDKSDLSKLPYLQNIISETLRLYPSALLLVPHYSSQDSTIGGYDMPRDTILLVNAWSIHRDPKLWDDPESFKPERFKKGKVEVYKLMPFGAGRRACPGISLAQRVMRLTLESLIQCFDWERVSEKQVDMIGVQHRNEDGCREAILR
;
A
#
# COMPACT_ATOMS: atom_id res chain seq x y z
N MET A 1 19.22 0.18 -5.44
CA MET A 1 18.36 -0.99 -5.19
C MET A 1 17.92 -1.05 -3.73
N LEU A 2 18.84 -1.14 -2.76
CA LEU A 2 18.51 -1.25 -1.33
C LEU A 2 17.72 -0.06 -0.75
N LEU A 3 18.15 1.18 -1.00
CA LEU A 3 17.43 2.38 -0.51
C LEU A 3 15.99 2.44 -1.04
N ALA A 4 15.82 2.20 -2.35
CA ALA A 4 14.50 2.22 -2.98
C ALA A 4 13.55 1.13 -2.46
N SER A 5 14.03 -0.01 -1.96
CA SER A 5 13.15 -1.08 -1.47
C SER A 5 12.78 -0.93 0.00
N LEU A 6 13.71 -0.45 0.83
CA LEU A 6 13.49 -0.32 2.28
C LEU A 6 12.49 0.80 2.57
N ASP A 7 12.73 2.00 2.02
CA ASP A 7 11.91 3.17 2.34
C ASP A 7 10.46 2.99 1.87
N THR A 8 10.22 2.45 0.66
CA THR A 8 8.86 2.29 0.13
C THR A 8 8.04 1.24 0.89
N SER A 9 8.68 0.13 1.27
CA SER A 9 7.98 -0.95 1.98
C SER A 9 7.66 -0.54 3.41
N ALA A 10 8.60 0.14 4.09
CA ALA A 10 8.39 0.68 5.43
C ALA A 10 7.25 1.70 5.44
N VAL A 11 7.26 2.68 4.52
CA VAL A 11 6.17 3.67 4.42
C VAL A 11 4.82 2.99 4.17
N THR A 12 4.77 1.95 3.33
CA THR A 12 3.52 1.22 3.10
C THR A 12 3.04 0.50 4.35
N LEU A 13 3.95 -0.10 5.13
CA LEU A 13 3.63 -0.75 6.40
C LEU A 13 3.14 0.25 7.45
N ASP A 14 3.78 1.42 7.54
CA ASP A 14 3.36 2.50 8.45
C ASP A 14 1.91 2.92 8.13
N TRP A 15 1.59 3.11 6.84
CA TRP A 15 0.23 3.41 6.41
C TRP A 15 -0.74 2.26 6.68
N ALA A 16 -0.33 1.01 6.47
CA ALA A 16 -1.18 -0.15 6.75
C ALA A 16 -1.55 -0.22 8.24
N MET A 17 -0.56 -0.10 9.14
CA MET A 17 -0.79 -0.08 10.58
C MET A 17 -1.64 1.11 11.01
N SER A 18 -1.39 2.30 10.44
CA SER A 18 -2.19 3.50 10.71
C SER A 18 -3.65 3.33 10.32
N ASN A 19 -3.92 2.71 9.16
CA ASN A 19 -5.27 2.37 8.72
C ASN A 19 -5.94 1.33 9.64
N LEU A 20 -5.22 0.29 10.04
CA LEU A 20 -5.75 -0.75 10.93
C LEU A 20 -6.09 -0.20 12.32
N LEU A 21 -5.24 0.64 12.90
CA LEU A 21 -5.48 1.31 14.18
C LEU A 21 -6.65 2.31 14.12
N SER A 22 -6.89 2.89 12.95
CA SER A 22 -8.04 3.77 12.69
C SER A 22 -9.33 3.00 12.41
N HIS A 23 -9.23 1.71 12.06
CA HIS A 23 -10.36 0.83 11.76
C HIS A 23 -10.27 -0.49 12.55
N PRO A 24 -10.54 -0.49 13.87
CA PRO A 24 -10.36 -1.67 14.72
C PRO A 24 -11.09 -2.92 14.24
N HIS A 25 -12.28 -2.76 13.65
CA HIS A 25 -13.06 -3.86 13.07
C HIS A 25 -12.35 -4.55 11.89
N ILE A 26 -11.53 -3.83 11.12
CA ILE A 26 -10.71 -4.41 10.05
C ILE A 26 -9.53 -5.17 10.65
N LEU A 27 -8.90 -4.62 11.70
CA LEU A 27 -7.81 -5.27 12.42
C LEU A 27 -8.28 -6.58 13.08
N GLU A 28 -9.44 -6.56 13.75
CA GLU A 28 -10.07 -7.73 14.34
C GLU A 28 -10.31 -8.82 13.29
N ARG A 29 -10.90 -8.45 12.15
CA ARG A 29 -11.11 -9.40 11.06
C ARG A 29 -9.82 -9.95 10.46
N ALA A 30 -8.73 -9.18 10.46
CA ALA A 30 -7.42 -9.66 10.02
C ALA A 30 -6.83 -10.68 11.02
N ARG A 31 -7.04 -10.46 12.33
CA ARG A 31 -6.69 -11.43 13.37
C ARG A 31 -7.51 -12.71 13.24
N ASP A 32 -8.82 -12.60 13.02
CA ASP A 32 -9.69 -13.77 12.81
C ASP A 32 -9.21 -14.63 11.62
N GLU A 33 -8.75 -14.00 10.53
CA GLU A 33 -8.17 -14.73 9.39
C GLU A 33 -6.88 -15.46 9.78
N LEU A 34 -5.98 -14.81 10.53
CA LEU A 34 -4.74 -15.43 11.01
C LEU A 34 -5.02 -16.61 11.93
N ASP A 35 -5.89 -16.43 12.93
CA ASP A 35 -6.23 -17.46 13.90
C ASP A 35 -6.93 -18.65 13.23
N ALA A 36 -7.81 -18.41 12.25
CA ALA A 36 -8.50 -19.47 11.54
C ALA A 36 -7.58 -20.28 10.60
N GLN A 37 -6.59 -19.64 9.96
CA GLN A 37 -5.77 -20.28 8.92
C GLN A 37 -4.45 -20.83 9.46
N ILE A 38 -3.87 -20.18 10.46
CA ILE A 38 -2.54 -20.46 11.00
C ILE A 38 -2.62 -20.92 12.46
N GLY A 39 -3.52 -20.31 13.24
CA GLY A 39 -3.63 -20.49 14.68
C GLY A 39 -2.49 -19.82 15.45
N GLN A 40 -2.45 -20.07 16.76
CA GLN A 40 -1.55 -19.36 17.69
C GLN A 40 -0.26 -20.12 18.02
N GLN A 41 -0.11 -21.37 17.58
CA GLN A 41 1.04 -22.22 17.94
C GLN A 41 2.25 -22.05 17.01
N LYS A 42 2.09 -21.36 15.89
CA LYS A 42 3.12 -21.21 14.85
C LYS A 42 3.10 -19.79 14.30
N LEU A 43 4.29 -19.20 14.14
CA LEU A 43 4.44 -17.95 13.41
C LEU A 43 4.13 -18.12 11.92
N VAL A 44 3.56 -17.07 11.33
CA VAL A 44 3.32 -17.00 9.89
C VAL A 44 4.63 -17.19 9.11
N ASP A 45 4.57 -17.97 8.04
CA ASP A 45 5.70 -18.16 7.13
C ASP A 45 5.35 -17.85 5.67
N LYS A 46 6.38 -17.88 4.82
CA LYS A 46 6.24 -17.58 3.39
C LYS A 46 5.25 -18.50 2.65
N SER A 47 5.12 -19.76 3.06
CA SER A 47 4.20 -20.73 2.45
C SER A 47 2.75 -20.46 2.84
N ASP A 48 2.54 -19.87 4.02
CA ASP A 48 1.24 -19.54 4.56
C ASP A 48 0.58 -18.31 3.91
N LEU A 49 1.38 -17.42 3.29
CA LEU A 49 0.89 -16.25 2.56
C LEU A 49 -0.32 -16.55 1.67
N SER A 50 -0.32 -17.64 0.92
CA SER A 50 -1.44 -17.96 0.01
C SER A 50 -2.80 -18.15 0.70
N LYS A 51 -2.80 -18.42 2.01
CA LYS A 51 -3.99 -18.68 2.83
C LYS A 51 -4.58 -17.40 3.46
N LEU A 52 -3.92 -16.26 3.33
CA LEU A 52 -4.27 -14.99 4.00
C LEU A 52 -4.72 -13.91 2.99
N PRO A 53 -5.84 -14.12 2.28
CA PRO A 53 -6.29 -13.21 1.23
C PRO A 53 -6.80 -11.86 1.76
N TYR A 54 -7.36 -11.79 2.96
CA TYR A 54 -7.85 -10.52 3.53
C TYR A 54 -6.68 -9.61 3.92
N LEU A 55 -5.62 -10.15 4.49
CA LEU A 55 -4.36 -9.43 4.72
C LEU A 55 -3.71 -8.93 3.42
N GLN A 56 -3.75 -9.73 2.36
CA GLN A 56 -3.34 -9.29 1.02
C GLN A 56 -4.20 -8.11 0.51
N ASN A 57 -5.49 -8.13 0.80
CA ASN A 57 -6.41 -7.06 0.42
C ASN A 57 -6.13 -5.77 1.18
N ILE A 58 -5.80 -5.85 2.48
CA ILE A 58 -5.39 -4.71 3.31
C ILE A 58 -4.19 -3.99 2.69
N ILE A 59 -3.16 -4.73 2.28
CA ILE A 59 -1.98 -4.15 1.62
C ILE A 59 -2.35 -3.52 0.28
N SER A 60 -3.24 -4.15 -0.47
CA SER A 60 -3.66 -3.65 -1.79
C SER A 60 -4.47 -2.35 -1.66
N GLU A 61 -5.33 -2.25 -0.66
CA GLU A 61 -6.08 -1.01 -0.34
C GLU A 61 -5.18 0.07 0.24
N THR A 62 -4.20 -0.31 1.05
CA THR A 62 -3.18 0.62 1.56
C THR A 62 -2.39 1.23 0.40
N LEU A 63 -1.93 0.41 -0.55
CA LEU A 63 -1.18 0.88 -1.72
C LEU A 63 -2.03 1.75 -2.67
N ARG A 64 -3.35 1.56 -2.69
CA ARG A 64 -4.29 2.38 -3.46
C ARG A 64 -4.45 3.76 -2.83
N LEU A 65 -4.75 3.80 -1.53
CA LEU A 65 -4.99 5.06 -0.83
C LEU A 65 -3.69 5.81 -0.54
N TYR A 66 -2.62 5.11 -0.22
CA TYR A 66 -1.35 5.71 0.20
C TYR A 66 -0.21 5.15 -0.65
N PRO A 67 -0.19 5.42 -1.97
CA PRO A 67 0.90 4.99 -2.82
C PRO A 67 2.20 5.67 -2.37
N SER A 68 3.30 4.91 -2.28
CA SER A 68 4.60 5.47 -1.88
C SER A 68 5.10 6.56 -2.83
N ALA A 69 4.56 6.61 -4.06
CA ALA A 69 4.83 7.64 -5.04
C ALA A 69 3.49 8.20 -5.58
N LEU A 70 3.20 9.47 -5.30
CA LEU A 70 1.98 10.14 -5.79
C LEU A 70 1.98 10.28 -7.31
N LEU A 71 3.11 10.74 -7.85
CA LEU A 71 3.47 10.68 -9.26
C LEU A 71 4.47 9.54 -9.45
N LEU A 72 4.26 8.69 -10.45
CA LEU A 72 5.23 7.67 -10.79
C LEU A 72 6.52 8.31 -11.33
N VAL A 73 7.61 7.52 -11.32
CA VAL A 73 8.91 7.93 -11.85
C VAL A 73 8.74 8.48 -13.27
N PRO A 74 9.31 9.65 -13.60
CA PRO A 74 9.16 10.25 -14.91
C PRO A 74 9.63 9.34 -16.04
N HIS A 75 8.85 9.28 -17.11
CA HIS A 75 9.19 8.61 -18.35
C HIS A 75 9.50 9.64 -19.44
N TYR A 76 10.19 9.21 -20.50
CA TYR A 76 10.45 10.00 -21.69
C TYR A 76 9.97 9.24 -22.93
N SER A 77 9.34 9.93 -23.88
CA SER A 77 9.03 9.35 -25.19
C SER A 77 10.32 9.05 -25.95
N SER A 78 10.48 7.82 -26.43
CA SER A 78 11.69 7.41 -27.17
C SER A 78 11.71 7.87 -28.63
N GLN A 79 10.55 8.29 -29.14
CA GLN A 79 10.30 8.75 -30.50
C GLN A 79 9.02 9.58 -30.53
N ASP A 80 8.79 10.27 -31.64
CA ASP A 80 7.51 10.93 -31.91
C ASP A 80 6.38 9.88 -31.94
N SER A 81 5.28 10.21 -31.28
CA SER A 81 4.12 9.33 -31.14
C SER A 81 2.85 10.15 -30.89
N THR A 82 1.69 9.49 -30.90
CA THR A 82 0.41 10.12 -30.56
C THR A 82 -0.23 9.34 -29.41
N ILE A 83 -0.69 10.04 -28.35
CA ILE A 83 -1.38 9.44 -27.20
C ILE A 83 -2.68 10.17 -26.97
N GLY A 84 -3.81 9.45 -26.95
CA GLY A 84 -5.13 10.06 -26.69
C GLY A 84 -5.54 11.14 -27.69
N GLY A 85 -4.99 11.10 -28.92
CA GLY A 85 -5.19 12.12 -29.94
C GLY A 85 -4.23 13.31 -29.88
N TYR A 86 -3.28 13.33 -28.94
CA TYR A 86 -2.28 14.38 -28.80
C TYR A 86 -0.93 13.95 -29.36
N ASP A 87 -0.28 14.84 -30.12
CA ASP A 87 1.09 14.63 -30.58
C ASP A 87 2.07 14.74 -29.41
N MET A 88 2.92 13.73 -29.29
CA MET A 88 3.94 13.60 -28.27
C MET A 88 5.30 13.45 -28.96
N PRO A 89 6.01 14.57 -29.18
CA PRO A 89 7.36 14.55 -29.73
C PRO A 89 8.29 13.71 -28.86
N ARG A 90 9.38 13.24 -29.47
CA ARG A 90 10.49 12.59 -28.76
C ARG A 90 10.98 13.43 -27.58
N ASP A 91 11.45 12.75 -26.54
CA ASP A 91 12.01 13.34 -25.32
C ASP A 91 10.98 14.14 -24.47
N THR A 92 9.68 14.00 -24.76
CA THR A 92 8.60 14.54 -23.92
C THR A 92 8.54 13.80 -22.58
N ILE A 93 8.52 14.55 -21.48
CA ILE A 93 8.37 14.01 -20.13
C ILE A 93 6.91 13.57 -19.92
N LEU A 94 6.73 12.33 -19.49
CA LEU A 94 5.45 11.77 -19.08
C LEU A 94 5.46 11.50 -17.58
N LEU A 95 4.50 12.11 -16.87
CA LEU A 95 4.24 11.90 -15.46
C LEU A 95 2.89 11.21 -15.30
N VAL A 96 2.88 10.03 -14.67
CA VAL A 96 1.63 9.32 -14.37
C VAL A 96 1.20 9.64 -12.95
N ASN A 97 0.03 10.25 -12.79
CA ASN A 97 -0.52 10.60 -11.49
C ASN A 97 -1.28 9.40 -10.89
N ALA A 98 -0.54 8.51 -10.23
CA ALA A 98 -1.09 7.32 -9.60
C ALA A 98 -2.10 7.68 -8.50
N TRP A 99 -1.83 8.72 -7.71
CA TRP A 99 -2.74 9.19 -6.66
C TRP A 99 -4.13 9.53 -7.19
N SER A 100 -4.21 10.26 -8.31
CA SER A 100 -5.48 10.64 -8.93
C SER A 100 -6.21 9.42 -9.52
N ILE A 101 -5.48 8.54 -10.20
CA ILE A 101 -6.07 7.30 -10.78
C ILE A 101 -6.64 6.41 -9.67
N HIS A 102 -5.92 6.25 -8.56
CA HIS A 102 -6.32 5.40 -7.45
C HIS A 102 -7.53 5.95 -6.68
N ARG A 103 -7.89 7.22 -6.88
CA ARG A 103 -9.03 7.91 -6.27
C ARG A 103 -10.11 8.35 -7.26
N ASP A 104 -9.98 7.99 -8.53
CA ASP A 104 -10.97 8.40 -9.53
C ASP A 104 -12.34 7.75 -9.21
N PRO A 105 -13.40 8.54 -8.93
CA PRO A 105 -14.73 8.01 -8.63
C PRO A 105 -15.36 7.27 -9.81
N LYS A 106 -14.83 7.41 -11.03
CA LYS A 106 -15.23 6.62 -12.20
C LYS A 106 -14.64 5.21 -12.19
N LEU A 107 -13.53 5.00 -11.47
CA LEU A 107 -12.81 3.73 -11.39
C LEU A 107 -13.06 3.00 -10.06
N TRP A 108 -13.34 3.76 -8.99
CA TRP A 108 -13.45 3.26 -7.63
C TRP A 108 -14.72 3.77 -6.93
N ASP A 109 -15.55 2.84 -6.47
CA ASP A 109 -16.68 3.18 -5.60
C ASP A 109 -16.17 3.64 -4.23
N ASP A 110 -16.67 4.77 -3.74
CA ASP A 110 -16.24 5.37 -2.47
C ASP A 110 -14.69 5.44 -2.38
N PRO A 111 -14.07 6.28 -3.25
CA PRO A 111 -12.64 6.22 -3.51
C PRO A 111 -11.78 6.65 -2.32
N GLU A 112 -12.29 7.47 -1.40
CA GLU A 112 -11.52 7.93 -0.24
C GLU A 112 -11.57 6.97 0.94
N SER A 113 -12.51 6.02 0.94
CA SER A 113 -12.68 5.11 2.07
C SER A 113 -11.78 3.88 1.98
N PHE A 114 -11.18 3.52 3.12
CA PHE A 114 -10.36 2.33 3.29
C PHE A 114 -11.26 1.07 3.39
N LYS A 115 -11.39 0.33 2.29
CA LYS A 115 -12.26 -0.85 2.16
C LYS A 115 -11.51 -2.04 1.55
N PRO A 116 -10.76 -2.84 2.32
CA PRO A 116 -10.04 -4.01 1.82
C PRO A 116 -10.93 -4.99 1.02
N GLU A 117 -12.22 -5.09 1.36
CA GLU A 117 -13.19 -5.97 0.72
C GLU A 117 -13.30 -5.77 -0.80
N ARG A 118 -12.95 -4.58 -1.32
CA ARG A 118 -12.99 -4.32 -2.76
C ARG A 118 -12.04 -5.22 -3.57
N PHE A 119 -11.01 -5.77 -2.92
CA PHE A 119 -10.06 -6.71 -3.54
C PHE A 119 -10.45 -8.19 -3.39
N LYS A 120 -11.56 -8.51 -2.70
CA LYS A 120 -12.00 -9.90 -2.47
C LYS A 120 -12.20 -10.70 -3.77
N LYS A 121 -12.65 -10.05 -4.84
CA LYS A 121 -12.90 -10.70 -6.15
C LYS A 121 -11.63 -10.92 -6.97
N GLY A 122 -10.44 -10.62 -6.42
CA GLY A 122 -9.16 -10.88 -7.06
C GLY A 122 -8.73 -9.77 -8.01
N LYS A 123 -8.09 -10.16 -9.12
CA LYS A 123 -7.26 -9.30 -9.99
C LYS A 123 -7.95 -7.97 -10.33
N VAL A 124 -7.32 -6.88 -9.90
CA VAL A 124 -7.65 -5.52 -10.33
C VAL A 124 -6.92 -5.22 -11.64
N GLU A 125 -7.59 -4.49 -12.52
CA GLU A 125 -7.00 -4.10 -13.79
C GLU A 125 -5.80 -3.17 -13.56
N VAL A 126 -4.70 -3.40 -14.28
CA VAL A 126 -3.43 -2.68 -14.09
C VAL A 126 -3.59 -1.17 -14.23
N TYR A 127 -4.54 -0.72 -15.07
CA TYR A 127 -4.80 0.72 -15.27
C TYR A 127 -5.54 1.37 -14.09
N LYS A 128 -6.19 0.60 -13.21
CA LYS A 128 -6.86 1.12 -11.99
C LYS A 128 -5.92 1.17 -10.80
N LEU A 129 -5.04 0.17 -10.66
CA LEU A 129 -4.10 0.07 -9.55
C LEU A 129 -2.68 -0.22 -10.05
N MET A 130 -1.80 0.76 -9.89
CA MET A 130 -0.41 0.73 -10.38
C MET A 130 0.64 1.23 -9.37
N PRO A 131 0.65 0.72 -8.12
CA PRO A 131 1.61 1.13 -7.08
C PRO A 131 3.06 0.77 -7.42
N PHE A 132 3.25 -0.15 -8.37
CA PHE A 132 4.55 -0.60 -8.86
C PHE A 132 4.81 -0.18 -10.32
N GLY A 133 4.02 0.74 -10.86
CA GLY A 133 4.04 1.08 -12.29
C GLY A 133 3.57 -0.06 -13.19
N ALA A 134 3.79 0.09 -14.49
CA ALA A 134 3.33 -0.86 -15.51
C ALA A 134 4.30 -0.94 -16.71
N GLY A 135 4.20 -2.01 -17.48
CA GLY A 135 4.98 -2.21 -18.70
C GLY A 135 6.47 -2.42 -18.48
N ARG A 136 7.31 -1.98 -19.43
CA ARG A 136 8.77 -2.24 -19.45
C ARG A 136 9.55 -1.65 -18.28
N ARG A 137 8.95 -0.71 -17.54
CA ARG A 137 9.56 -0.04 -16.38
C ARG A 137 8.79 -0.31 -15.08
N ALA A 138 7.94 -1.33 -15.08
CA ALA A 138 7.34 -1.82 -13.84
C ALA A 138 8.43 -2.18 -12.82
N CYS A 139 8.13 -2.00 -11.54
CA CYS A 139 9.09 -2.21 -10.45
C CYS A 139 9.64 -3.64 -10.50
N PRO A 140 10.97 -3.81 -10.66
CA PRO A 140 11.57 -5.14 -10.68
C PRO A 140 11.48 -5.83 -9.30
N GLY A 141 11.24 -5.07 -8.23
CA GLY A 141 11.13 -5.56 -6.86
C GLY A 141 9.73 -5.95 -6.41
N ILE A 142 8.70 -5.90 -7.28
CA ILE A 142 7.29 -6.11 -6.90
C ILE A 142 7.08 -7.39 -6.07
N SER A 143 7.62 -8.52 -6.54
CA SER A 143 7.45 -9.82 -5.88
C SER A 143 8.11 -9.88 -4.51
N LEU A 144 9.24 -9.20 -4.33
CA LEU A 144 9.94 -9.14 -3.05
C LEU A 144 9.20 -8.20 -2.09
N ALA A 145 8.86 -6.99 -2.55
CA ALA A 145 8.15 -6.01 -1.75
C ALA A 145 6.82 -6.59 -1.23
N GLN A 146 6.03 -7.24 -2.09
CA GLN A 146 4.80 -7.89 -1.67
C GLN A 146 5.05 -8.96 -0.60
N ARG A 147 6.06 -9.80 -0.74
CA ARG A 147 6.36 -10.83 0.27
C ARG A 147 6.80 -10.23 1.60
N VAL A 148 7.67 -9.23 1.57
CA VAL A 148 8.19 -8.57 2.78
C VAL A 148 7.06 -7.85 3.49
N MET A 149 6.31 -6.99 2.81
CA MET A 149 5.20 -6.24 3.43
C MET A 149 4.15 -7.17 4.04
N ARG A 150 3.83 -8.27 3.37
CA ARG A 150 2.87 -9.25 3.90
C ARG A 150 3.37 -9.95 5.14
N LEU A 151 4.54 -10.58 5.06
CA LEU A 151 5.11 -11.29 6.20
C LEU A 151 5.30 -10.37 7.40
N THR A 152 5.74 -9.12 7.16
CA THR A 152 5.92 -8.14 8.24
C THR A 152 4.58 -7.74 8.84
N LEU A 153 3.59 -7.36 8.03
CA LEU A 153 2.27 -6.96 8.54
C LEU A 153 1.59 -8.09 9.30
N GLU A 154 1.61 -9.29 8.74
CA GLU A 154 1.04 -10.50 9.35
C GLU A 154 1.73 -10.82 10.69
N SER A 155 3.06 -10.76 10.74
CA SER A 155 3.81 -10.96 12.00
C SER A 155 3.51 -9.89 13.04
N LEU A 156 3.36 -8.62 12.62
CA LEU A 156 3.02 -7.53 13.54
C LEU A 156 1.63 -7.78 14.15
N ILE A 157 0.64 -8.15 13.35
CA ILE A 157 -0.72 -8.42 13.82
C ILE A 157 -0.76 -9.68 14.71
N GLN A 158 -0.02 -10.72 14.35
CA GLN A 158 -0.01 -11.99 15.08
C GLN A 158 0.67 -11.87 16.45
N CYS A 159 1.80 -11.16 16.52
CA CYS A 159 2.64 -11.16 17.72
C CYS A 159 2.27 -10.09 18.75
N PHE A 160 1.42 -9.12 18.42
CA PHE A 160 1.17 -7.95 19.26
C PHE A 160 -0.30 -7.53 19.31
N ASP A 161 -0.70 -7.11 20.50
CA ASP A 161 -1.97 -6.42 20.73
C ASP A 161 -1.80 -4.92 20.49
N TRP A 162 -2.14 -4.51 19.27
CA TRP A 162 -2.12 -3.11 18.86
C TRP A 162 -3.33 -2.34 19.35
N GLU A 163 -3.08 -1.23 20.04
CA GLU A 163 -4.07 -0.23 20.40
C GLU A 163 -3.53 1.18 20.19
N ARG A 164 -4.43 2.16 20.12
CA ARG A 164 -4.05 3.57 20.07
C ARG A 164 -3.76 4.05 21.49
N VAL A 165 -2.66 4.78 21.67
CA VAL A 165 -2.28 5.38 22.98
C VAL A 165 -3.30 6.44 23.44
N SER A 166 -4.06 7.01 22.52
CA SER A 166 -5.14 7.95 22.84
C SER A 166 -6.37 7.72 21.95
N GLU A 167 -7.52 8.25 22.39
CA GLU A 167 -8.75 8.20 21.60
C GLU A 167 -8.69 9.06 20.33
N LYS A 168 -7.69 9.95 20.21
CA LYS A 168 -7.50 10.79 19.02
C LYS A 168 -7.34 9.92 17.78
N GLN A 169 -7.95 10.36 16.69
CA GLN A 169 -7.77 9.71 15.40
C GLN A 169 -6.33 9.85 14.94
N VAL A 170 -5.82 8.83 14.24
CA VAL A 170 -4.51 8.92 13.59
C VAL A 170 -4.60 9.99 12.52
N ASP A 171 -3.61 10.89 12.47
CA ASP A 171 -3.54 11.84 11.37
C ASP A 171 -3.17 11.09 10.09
N MET A 172 -4.15 10.99 9.18
CA MET A 172 -4.01 10.28 7.92
C MET A 172 -3.63 11.22 6.76
N ILE A 173 -3.32 12.47 7.05
CA ILE A 173 -2.87 13.46 6.07
C ILE A 173 -1.34 13.38 6.02
N GLY A 174 -0.76 13.11 4.85
CA GLY A 174 0.68 12.91 4.65
C GLY A 174 1.59 14.12 4.92
N VAL A 175 1.16 15.08 5.74
CA VAL A 175 2.00 16.14 6.25
C VAL A 175 2.84 15.55 7.37
N GLN A 176 4.12 15.31 7.10
CA GLN A 176 5.09 15.07 8.16
C GLN A 176 5.16 16.32 9.04
N HIS A 177 4.35 16.38 10.09
CA HIS A 177 4.58 17.31 11.18
C HIS A 177 5.90 16.92 11.85
N ARG A 178 6.97 17.65 11.50
CA ARG A 178 8.16 17.72 12.34
C ARG A 178 7.78 18.59 13.55
N ASN A 179 7.73 17.99 14.73
CA ASN A 179 7.80 18.78 15.96
C ASN A 179 9.16 19.50 16.01
N GLU A 180 9.24 20.58 16.79
CA GLU A 180 10.43 21.44 16.90
C GLU A 180 11.71 20.66 17.31
N ASP A 181 11.55 19.44 17.85
CA ASP A 181 12.64 18.56 18.28
C ASP A 181 13.08 17.49 17.25
N GLY A 182 12.49 17.44 16.05
CA GLY A 182 12.99 16.62 14.93
C GLY A 182 12.92 15.08 15.09
N CYS A 183 12.37 14.55 16.18
CA CYS A 183 12.15 13.11 16.36
C CYS A 183 10.81 12.65 15.77
N ARG A 184 10.83 11.48 15.08
CA ARG A 184 9.60 10.73 14.77
C ARG A 184 9.07 10.18 16.10
N GLU A 185 7.85 10.54 16.49
CA GLU A 185 7.16 9.90 17.62
C GLU A 185 6.90 8.43 17.29
N ALA A 186 7.85 7.57 17.65
CA ALA A 186 7.57 6.16 17.90
C ALA A 186 7.18 6.07 19.38
N ILE A 187 5.90 6.31 19.69
CA ILE A 187 5.37 5.97 21.01
C ILE A 187 5.04 4.47 20.96
N LEU A 188 6.08 3.66 21.17
CA LEU A 188 5.96 2.26 21.55
C LEU A 188 5.96 2.23 23.09
N ARG A 189 4.95 1.62 23.70
CA ARG A 189 5.09 1.01 25.03
C ARG A 189 5.37 -0.46 24.84
#